data_AF-A0A842WRR2-F1
#
_entry.id   AF-A0A842WRR2-F1
#
_cell.length_a   1.000
_cell.length_b   1.000
_cell.length_c   1.000
_cell.angle_alpha   90.00
_cell.angle_beta   90.00
_cell.angle_gamma   90.00
#
_symmetry.space_group_name_H-M   'P 1'
#
loop_
_entity.id
_entity.type
_entity.pdbx_description
1 polymer ?
#
loop_
_entity_poly.entity_id
_entity_poly.type
_entity_poly.pdbx_seq_one_letter_code
_entity_poly.pdbx_strand_id
1 'polypeptide(L)' 'MSEKIRICPCCGSTHVQVIKNVRKKSSGPINYRCSSKDCGYYGSVCVEIDSEDVEHFQSAIKQASIQ' A
#
# COMPACT_ATOMS: atom_id res chain seq x y z
N MET A 1 -0.94 18.33 -11.76
CA MET A 1 -0.16 17.19 -11.25
C MET A 1 -1.02 16.54 -10.19
N SER A 2 -1.55 15.35 -10.46
CA SER A 2 -2.37 14.62 -9.50
C SER A 2 -1.48 14.09 -8.36
N GLU A 3 -1.98 14.12 -7.13
CA GLU A 3 -1.24 13.67 -5.96
C GLU A 3 -1.18 12.15 -5.97
N LYS A 4 0.01 11.56 -5.86
CA LYS A 4 0.16 10.10 -5.80
C LYS A 4 -0.02 9.59 -4.38
N ILE A 5 -0.91 8.62 -4.21
CA ILE A 5 -1.23 7.99 -2.94
C ILE A 5 -0.77 6.54 -2.95
N ARG A 6 -0.19 6.10 -1.82
CA ARG A 6 0.19 4.70 -1.60
C ARG A 6 -0.97 3.89 -1.07
N ILE A 7 -1.18 2.72 -1.66
CA ILE A 7 -2.26 1.82 -1.32
C ILE A 7 -1.73 0.41 -1.08
N CYS A 8 -2.33 -0.28 -0.11
CA CYS A 8 -2.08 -1.68 0.17
C CYS A 8 -2.59 -2.54 -1.00
N PRO A 9 -1.73 -3.39 -1.60
CA PRO A 9 -2.13 -4.26 -2.71
C PRO A 9 -3.14 -5.34 -2.30
N CYS A 10 -3.26 -5.67 -1.00
CA CYS A 10 -4.14 -6.73 -0.53
C CYS A 10 -5.55 -6.24 -0.19
N CYS A 11 -5.68 -5.10 0.49
CA CYS A 11 -6.98 -4.64 1.02
C CYS A 11 -7.42 -3.28 0.49
N GLY A 12 -6.60 -2.61 -0.33
CA GLY A 12 -6.93 -1.27 -0.84
C GLY A 12 -6.81 -0.14 0.19
N SER A 13 -6.29 -0.41 1.40
CA SER A 13 -6.12 0.63 2.42
C SER A 13 -5.00 1.61 2.04
N THR A 14 -5.26 2.91 2.22
CA THR A 14 -4.26 3.99 2.08
C THR A 14 -3.32 4.07 3.29
N HIS A 15 -3.60 3.34 4.37
CA HIS A 15 -2.76 3.30 5.57
C HIS A 15 -1.56 2.36 5.38
N VAL A 16 -0.61 2.79 4.54
CA VAL A 16 0.63 2.05 4.26
C VAL A 16 1.83 2.78 4.85
N GLN A 17 2.54 2.11 5.75
CA GLN A 17 3.75 2.61 6.39
C GLN A 17 4.98 2.11 5.65
N VAL A 18 5.96 2.99 5.47
CA VAL A 18 7.27 2.66 4.92
C VAL A 18 8.20 2.26 6.06
N ILE A 19 8.60 0.98 6.08
CA ILE A 19 9.51 0.42 7.07
C ILE A 19 10.94 0.49 6.50
N LYS A 20 11.66 1.54 6.89
CA LYS A 20 13.08 1.71 6.54
C LYS A 20 13.96 1.07 7.62
N ASN A 21 14.88 0.21 7.21
CA ASN A 21 15.79 -0.45 8.14
C ASN A 21 16.96 0.48 8.48
N VAL A 22 16.86 1.22 9.58
CA VAL A 22 17.78 2.31 9.97
C VAL A 22 19.21 1.83 10.31
N ARG A 23 19.44 0.51 10.40
CA ARG A 23 20.74 -0.08 10.76
C ARG A 23 21.67 -0.35 9.57
N LYS A 24 21.21 -0.28 8.32
CA LYS A 24 22.06 -0.44 7.14
C LYS A 24 22.17 0.90 6.40
N LYS A 25 23.40 1.38 6.22
CA LYS A 25 23.77 2.57 5.43
C LYS A 25 22.89 2.64 4.17
N SER A 26 21.99 3.62 4.11
CA SER A 26 21.35 4.26 2.94
C SER A 26 20.72 3.39 1.82
N SER A 27 20.70 2.07 1.88
CA SER A 27 20.21 1.19 0.79
C SER A 27 19.58 -0.11 1.28
N GLY A 28 19.06 -0.13 2.52
CA GLY A 28 18.27 -1.26 3.00
C GLY A 28 16.98 -1.45 2.18
N PRO A 29 16.47 -2.69 2.03
CA PRO A 29 15.19 -2.92 1.35
C PRO A 29 14.09 -2.11 2.04
N ILE A 30 13.32 -1.40 1.24
CA ILE A 30 12.13 -0.68 1.69
C ILE A 30 11.01 -1.70 1.79
N ASN A 31 10.55 -1.95 3.01
CA ASN A 31 9.34 -2.75 3.21
C ASN A 31 8.16 -1.82 3.46
N TYR A 32 6.97 -2.28 3.11
CA TYR A 32 5.70 -1.61 3.28
C TYR A 32 4.84 -2.45 4.19
N ARG A 33 4.20 -1.80 5.16
CA ARG A 33 3.28 -2.43 6.10
C ARG A 33 1.91 -1.79 6.01
N CYS A 34 0.86 -2.58 5.89
CA CYS A 34 -0.50 -2.06 6.02
C CYS A 34 -0.90 -2.00 7.50
N SER A 35 -1.42 -0.86 7.94
CA SER A 35 -1.94 -0.64 9.30
C SER A 35 -3.46 -0.80 9.40
N SER A 36 -4.13 -1.21 8.33
CA SER A 36 -5.56 -1.55 8.39
C SER A 36 -5.79 -2.73 9.31
N LYS A 37 -6.86 -2.67 10.11
CA LYS A 37 -7.35 -3.83 10.85
C LYS A 37 -7.60 -4.98 9.86
N ASP A 38 -7.15 -6.17 10.24
CA ASP A 38 -7.37 -7.45 9.54
C ASP A 38 -6.65 -7.66 8.18
N CYS A 39 -5.77 -6.76 7.73
CA CYS A 39 -4.98 -6.99 6.51
C CYS A 39 -3.66 -7.72 6.76
N GLY A 40 -2.87 -7.27 7.74
CA GLY A 40 -1.58 -7.89 8.08
C GLY A 40 -0.47 -7.79 7.03
N TYR A 41 -0.70 -7.07 5.91
CA TYR A 41 0.28 -6.99 4.81
C TYR A 41 1.64 -6.43 5.27
N TYR A 42 2.70 -7.16 4.95
CA TYR A 42 4.10 -6.77 5.08
C TYR A 42 4.88 -7.30 3.88
N GLY A 43 5.44 -6.41 3.05
CA GLY A 43 6.12 -6.82 1.83
C GLY A 43 7.02 -5.73 1.25
N SER A 44 7.70 -6.03 0.15
CA SER A 44 8.65 -5.10 -0.51
C SER A 44 8.00 -4.19 -1.55
N VAL A 45 6.68 -4.31 -1.77
CA VAL A 45 5.96 -3.56 -2.82
C VAL A 45 4.78 -2.78 -2.22
N CYS A 46 4.39 -1.71 -2.90
CA CYS A 46 3.14 -1.00 -2.65
C CYS A 46 2.57 -0.52 -3.97
N VAL A 47 1.26 -0.25 -3.98
CA VAL A 47 0.61 0.35 -5.15
C VAL A 47 0.69 1.86 -5.01
N GLU A 48 1.14 2.55 -6.04
CA GLU A 48 1.09 4.02 -6.13
C GLU A 48 0.17 4.39 -7.29
N ILE A 49 -0.91 5.09 -6.98
CA ILE A 49 -1.89 5.58 -7.97
C ILE A 49 -2.21 7.04 -7.71
N ASP A 50 -2.82 7.71 -8.70
CA ASP A 50 -3.27 9.07 -8.54
C ASP A 50 -4.47 9.14 -7.56
N SER A 51 -4.56 10.24 -6.81
CA SER A 51 -5.54 10.41 -5.74
C SER A 51 -6.99 10.33 -6.23
N GLU A 52 -7.23 10.69 -7.49
CA GLU A 52 -8.52 10.58 -8.17
C GLU A 52 -8.96 9.13 -8.42
N ASP A 53 -8.03 8.18 -8.48
CA ASP A 53 -8.30 6.78 -8.79
C ASP A 53 -8.48 5.89 -7.54
N VAL A 54 -8.30 6.45 -6.34
CA VAL A 54 -8.33 5.71 -5.06
C VAL A 54 -9.62 4.93 -4.89
N GLU A 55 -10.76 5.57 -5.11
CA GLU A 55 -12.08 4.97 -4.90
C GLU A 55 -12.36 3.85 -5.90
N HIS A 56 -11.94 4.04 -7.16
CA HIS A 56 -12.06 3.03 -8.20
C HIS A 56 -11.21 1.79 -7.86
N PHE A 57 -9.97 2.01 -7.44
CA PHE A 57 -9.07 0.93 -7.05
C PHE A 57 -9.59 0.14 -5.84
N GLN A 58 -10.08 0.84 -4.81
CA GLN A 58 -10.67 0.20 -3.63
C GLN A 58 -11.90 -0.63 -3.97
N SER A 59 -12.73 -0.14 -4.89
CA SER A 59 -13.91 -0.86 -5.37
C SER A 59 -13.51 -2.13 -6.14
N ALA A 60 -12.51 -2.03 -7.02
CA ALA A 60 -11.99 -3.17 -7.77
C ALA A 60 -11.39 -4.26 -6.86
N ILE A 61 -10.60 -3.89 -5.85
CA ILE A 61 -10.06 -4.86 -4.87
C ILE A 61 -11.18 -5.58 -4.12
N LYS A 62 -12.19 -4.84 -3.65
CA LYS A 62 -13.33 -5.44 -2.94
C LYS A 62 -14.07 -6.45 -3.82
N GLN A 63 -14.30 -6.12 -5.09
CA GLN A 63 -14.95 -7.02 -6.05
C GLN A 63 -14.12 -8.26 -6.34
N ALA A 64 -12.80 -8.11 -6.53
CA ALA A 64 -11.88 -9.22 -6.75
C ALA A 64 -11.80 -10.20 -5.57
N SER A 65 -12.10 -9.73 -4.35
CA SER A 65 -12.05 -10.54 -3.13
C SER A 65 -13.30 -11.41 -2.91
N ILE A 66 -14.34 -11.24 -3.74
CA ILE A 66 -15.65 -11.94 -3.62
C ILE A 66 -15.77 -13.10 -4.64
N GLN A 67 -14.76 -13.31 -5.49
CA GLN A 67 -14.67 -14.48 -6.39
C GLN A 67 -13.89 -15.63 -5.75
#